data_AF-A0A7J6TKU3-F1
#
_entry.id   AF-A0A7J6TKU3-F1
#
_cell.length_a   1.000
_cell.length_b   1.000
_cell.length_c   1.000
_cell.angle_alpha   90.00
_cell.angle_beta   90.00
_cell.angle_gamma   90.00
#
_symmetry.space_group_name_H-M   'P 1'
#
loop_
_entity.id
_entity.type
_entity.pdbx_description
1 polymer ?
#
loop_
_entity_poly.entity_id
_entity_poly.type
_entity_poly.pdbx_seq_one_letter_code
_entity_poly.pdbx_strand_id
1 'polypeptide(L)'
;MATAVASLPSDHPEPLEVTTVGGGAGKAASEGYSKVVDKPVLDQEAVPFTPDPEFDPEAVVRTDVPEVDAFYLDGILTEKECDYLVEQTEKLGYSFWDPKHENPENDFRSAYTVEVMHQQLADLVWKRCRRFVEKAVVNIPDDPDDPNYEVDIVGRWEPCGVLSKLLFARYLEGGHFAPHTDGTSIVDFSRRTLYTGLLYINDCAPGDGDTKFYCDAQKELELEPRGPRGQLSGRPENVVFSAQCQRGRMVVFYGSSVLHEGSWASKKYII
;
A
#
# COMPACT_ATOMS: atom_id res chain seq x y z
N MET A 1 18.11 -8.30 -32.11
CA MET A 1 19.06 -7.23 -32.48
C MET A 1 18.27 -6.13 -33.18
N ALA A 2 18.61 -4.87 -32.86
CA ALA A 2 18.16 -3.59 -33.40
C ALA A 2 16.82 -2.99 -32.90
N THR A 3 17.03 -2.04 -31.99
CA THR A 3 16.23 -0.94 -31.45
C THR A 3 15.65 0.00 -32.52
N ALA A 4 14.53 0.67 -32.22
CA ALA A 4 14.23 2.00 -32.75
C ALA A 4 13.64 2.91 -31.66
N VAL A 5 14.45 3.88 -31.26
CA VAL A 5 14.07 5.12 -30.54
C VAL A 5 13.58 6.11 -31.60
N ALA A 6 12.48 6.82 -31.34
CA ALA A 6 12.12 8.02 -32.10
C ALA A 6 12.03 9.21 -31.14
N SER A 7 13.12 9.99 -31.12
CA SER A 7 13.17 11.36 -30.64
C SER A 7 12.54 12.29 -31.67
N LEU A 8 11.63 13.17 -31.26
CA LEU A 8 11.20 14.31 -32.08
C LEU A 8 12.02 15.56 -31.73
N PRO A 9 12.35 16.40 -32.72
CA PRO A 9 13.20 17.57 -32.55
C PRO A 9 12.46 18.73 -31.88
N SER A 10 13.20 19.47 -31.05
CA SER A 10 12.83 20.77 -30.51
C SER A 10 12.71 21.80 -31.62
N ASP A 11 11.55 22.45 -31.73
CA ASP A 11 11.42 23.86 -32.11
C ASP A 11 9.99 24.32 -31.76
N HIS A 12 9.88 25.21 -30.77
CA HIS A 12 8.65 26.00 -30.53
C HIS A 12 8.62 27.18 -31.52
N PRO A 13 7.43 27.60 -31.97
CA PRO A 13 6.84 28.75 -31.31
C PRO A 13 5.32 28.62 -31.03
N GLU A 14 4.96 29.19 -29.88
CA GLU A 14 3.63 29.64 -29.42
C GLU A 14 2.62 28.61 -28.85
N PRO A 15 1.86 28.99 -27.79
CA PRO A 15 0.99 28.07 -27.06
C PRO A 15 -0.29 27.81 -27.84
N LEU A 16 -0.69 26.54 -27.93
CA LEU A 16 -2.04 26.17 -28.38
C LEU A 16 -3.07 26.67 -27.36
N GLU A 17 -3.77 27.75 -27.70
CA GLU A 17 -5.01 28.13 -27.02
C GLU A 17 -6.05 27.02 -27.18
N VAL A 18 -6.33 26.30 -26.09
CA VAL A 18 -7.47 25.39 -26.02
C VAL A 18 -8.74 26.23 -25.94
N THR A 19 -9.37 26.42 -27.09
CA THR A 19 -10.68 27.05 -27.21
C THR A 19 -11.75 26.07 -26.74
N THR A 20 -12.28 26.27 -25.53
CA THR A 20 -13.54 25.62 -25.12
C THR A 20 -14.70 26.31 -25.82
N VAL A 21 -15.27 25.67 -26.83
CA VAL A 21 -16.58 26.03 -27.38
C VAL A 21 -17.65 25.25 -26.61
N GLY A 22 -18.50 25.99 -25.89
CA GLY A 22 -19.46 25.45 -24.93
C GLY A 22 -20.70 24.80 -25.55
N GLY A 23 -21.31 23.92 -24.75
CA GLY A 23 -22.69 23.49 -24.89
C GLY A 23 -23.33 23.47 -23.51
N GLY A 24 -24.11 24.49 -23.19
CA GLY A 24 -24.90 24.52 -21.97
C GLY A 24 -26.20 23.75 -22.13
N ALA A 25 -26.45 22.79 -21.24
CA ALA A 25 -27.79 22.40 -20.78
C ALA A 25 -27.67 21.40 -19.61
N GLY A 26 -28.38 21.69 -18.51
CA GLY A 26 -28.80 20.67 -17.55
C GLY A 26 -27.98 20.55 -16.26
N LYS A 27 -28.28 21.42 -15.29
CA LYS A 27 -28.11 21.08 -13.87
C LYS A 27 -28.99 19.87 -13.54
N ALA A 28 -28.39 18.69 -13.44
CA ALA A 28 -28.93 17.58 -12.67
C ALA A 28 -27.78 17.03 -11.82
N ALA A 29 -27.99 17.04 -10.51
CA ALA A 29 -26.98 16.78 -9.49
C ALA A 29 -26.34 15.40 -9.67
N SER A 30 -25.02 15.37 -9.84
CA SER A 30 -24.21 14.22 -9.44
C SER A 30 -23.86 14.41 -7.96
N GLU A 31 -24.68 13.84 -7.08
CA GLU A 31 -24.21 13.59 -5.71
C GLU A 31 -23.04 12.62 -5.79
N GLY A 32 -21.86 13.12 -5.41
CA GLY A 32 -20.58 12.45 -5.61
C GLY A 32 -20.49 11.11 -4.89
N TYR A 33 -20.14 10.07 -5.64
CA TYR A 33 -20.00 8.69 -5.17
C TYR A 33 -18.75 8.42 -4.31
N SER A 34 -17.89 9.42 -4.05
CA SER A 34 -16.75 9.28 -3.14
C SER A 34 -16.80 10.37 -2.09
N LYS A 35 -16.93 9.97 -0.82
CA LYS A 35 -16.84 10.84 0.37
C LYS A 35 -15.40 11.04 0.83
N VAL A 36 -14.43 10.48 0.10
CA VAL A 36 -12.99 10.58 0.38
C VAL A 36 -12.51 11.93 -0.13
N VAL A 37 -11.87 12.71 0.74
CA VAL A 37 -11.13 13.92 0.33
C VAL A 37 -9.64 13.64 0.33
N ASP A 38 -8.96 14.24 -0.65
CA ASP A 38 -7.51 14.23 -0.71
C ASP A 38 -6.92 14.93 0.50
N LYS A 39 -5.91 14.29 1.09
CA LYS A 39 -5.14 14.86 2.19
C LYS A 39 -3.92 15.60 1.67
N PRO A 40 -3.45 16.63 2.38
CA PRO A 40 -2.15 17.20 2.07
C PRO A 40 -1.08 16.11 2.21
N VAL A 41 -0.25 15.98 1.19
CA VAL A 41 0.95 15.16 1.25
C VAL A 41 2.06 16.04 1.80
N LEU A 42 2.67 15.61 2.90
CA LEU A 42 3.75 16.33 3.58
C LEU A 42 5.10 15.99 2.94
N ASP A 43 6.08 16.85 3.11
CA ASP A 43 7.46 16.54 2.71
C ASP A 43 8.22 15.81 3.82
N GLN A 44 9.30 15.11 3.45
CA GLN A 44 10.15 14.33 4.37
C GLN A 44 10.65 15.12 5.58
N GLU A 45 10.79 16.45 5.49
CA GLU A 45 11.21 17.32 6.59
C GLU A 45 10.18 17.35 7.74
N ALA A 46 8.93 16.97 7.48
CA ALA A 46 7.91 16.79 8.52
C ALA A 46 8.16 15.52 9.37
N VAL A 47 8.88 14.54 8.83
CA VAL A 47 9.28 13.30 9.53
C VAL A 47 10.79 13.11 9.31
N PRO A 48 11.64 13.95 9.92
CA PRO A 48 13.09 13.86 9.73
C PRO A 48 13.53 12.48 10.18
N PHE A 49 14.36 11.76 9.41
CA PHE A 49 14.71 10.38 9.74
C PHE A 49 16.21 10.17 9.62
N THR A 50 16.81 9.50 10.60
CA THR A 50 18.21 9.08 10.57
C THR A 50 18.26 7.58 10.80
N PRO A 51 18.83 6.78 9.88
CA PRO A 51 18.95 5.34 10.05
C PRO A 51 19.73 4.99 11.31
N ASP A 52 19.28 3.97 12.03
CA ASP A 52 19.96 3.51 13.23
C ASP A 52 21.30 2.84 12.86
N PRO A 53 22.45 3.30 13.41
CA PRO A 53 23.74 2.68 13.14
C PRO A 53 23.85 1.23 13.66
N GLU A 54 22.96 0.82 14.56
CA GLU A 54 22.91 -0.54 15.11
C GLU A 54 22.11 -1.52 14.23
N PHE A 55 21.56 -1.07 13.09
CA PHE A 55 20.91 -1.95 12.13
C PHE A 55 21.86 -3.05 11.64
N ASP A 56 21.46 -4.30 11.82
CA ASP A 56 22.16 -5.48 11.32
C ASP A 56 21.47 -6.04 10.07
N PRO A 57 22.08 -5.96 8.86
CA PRO A 57 21.53 -6.56 7.66
C PRO A 57 21.29 -8.07 7.78
N GLU A 58 22.08 -8.78 8.59
CA GLU A 58 21.97 -10.23 8.76
C GLU A 58 20.81 -10.63 9.68
N ALA A 59 20.25 -9.69 10.45
CA ALA A 59 19.02 -9.89 11.18
C ALA A 59 17.77 -9.90 10.28
N VAL A 60 17.90 -9.51 8.99
CA VAL A 60 16.77 -9.52 8.06
C VAL A 60 16.49 -10.94 7.58
N VAL A 61 15.34 -11.50 7.98
CA VAL A 61 14.94 -12.88 7.66
C VAL A 61 13.71 -12.87 6.76
N ARG A 62 13.78 -13.58 5.63
CA ARG A 62 12.64 -13.80 4.73
C ARG A 62 11.92 -15.09 5.10
N THR A 63 10.60 -15.02 5.13
CA THR A 63 9.71 -16.19 5.19
C THR A 63 8.66 -16.09 4.09
N ASP A 64 8.59 -17.12 3.23
CA ASP A 64 7.60 -17.21 2.17
C ASP A 64 6.23 -17.62 2.72
N VAL A 65 5.18 -17.04 2.16
CA VAL A 65 3.80 -17.41 2.48
C VAL A 65 3.34 -18.46 1.46
N PRO A 66 2.83 -19.62 1.90
CA PRO A 66 2.33 -20.63 0.98
C PRO A 66 1.08 -20.14 0.23
N GLU A 67 0.85 -20.69 -0.97
CA GLU A 67 -0.39 -20.56 -1.75
C GLU A 67 -0.74 -19.17 -2.33
N VAL A 68 -0.05 -18.11 -1.90
CA VAL A 68 -0.21 -16.74 -2.42
C VAL A 68 1.15 -16.14 -2.78
N ASP A 69 1.18 -15.19 -3.71
CA ASP A 69 2.40 -14.43 -4.04
C ASP A 69 2.70 -13.38 -2.96
N ALA A 70 3.17 -13.88 -1.82
CA ALA A 70 3.50 -13.09 -0.66
C ALA A 70 4.67 -13.68 0.13
N PHE A 71 5.38 -12.82 0.85
CA PHE A 71 6.40 -13.17 1.84
C PHE A 71 6.48 -12.06 2.88
N TYR A 72 7.13 -12.31 4.02
CA TYR A 72 7.47 -11.25 4.95
C TYR A 72 8.96 -11.24 5.27
N LEU A 73 9.45 -10.06 5.59
CA LEU A 73 10.82 -9.78 5.98
C LEU A 73 10.82 -9.24 7.40
N ASP A 74 11.40 -9.98 8.34
CA ASP A 74 11.61 -9.52 9.71
C ASP A 74 12.83 -8.60 9.80
N GLY A 75 12.81 -7.64 10.71
CA GLY A 75 13.97 -6.79 11.02
C GLY A 75 14.33 -5.76 9.95
N ILE A 76 13.39 -5.34 9.09
CA ILE A 76 13.64 -4.28 8.09
C ILE A 76 13.90 -2.93 8.75
N LEU A 77 13.23 -2.65 9.86
CA LEU A 77 13.53 -1.52 10.73
C LEU A 77 13.88 -2.03 12.12
N THR A 78 14.80 -1.33 12.77
CA THR A 78 15.09 -1.53 14.20
C THR A 78 13.93 -1.03 15.05
N GLU A 79 13.85 -1.50 16.30
CA GLU A 79 12.81 -1.05 17.23
C GLU A 79 12.86 0.47 17.45
N LYS A 80 14.07 1.03 17.53
CA LYS A 80 14.31 2.47 17.69
C LYS A 80 13.82 3.28 16.49
N GLU A 81 14.01 2.78 15.27
CA GLU A 81 13.49 3.43 14.06
C GLU A 81 11.96 3.40 14.04
N CYS A 82 11.36 2.25 14.40
CA CYS A 82 9.91 2.10 14.51
C CYS A 82 9.32 3.08 15.53
N ASP A 83 9.83 3.07 16.76
CA ASP A 83 9.34 3.94 17.84
C ASP A 83 9.50 5.43 17.47
N TYR A 84 10.62 5.79 16.84
CA TYR A 84 10.86 7.15 16.37
C TYR A 84 9.84 7.58 15.30
N LEU A 85 9.55 6.73 14.31
CA LEU A 85 8.58 7.03 13.25
C LEU A 85 7.16 7.18 13.82
N VAL A 86 6.76 6.33 14.77
CA VAL A 86 5.49 6.47 15.49
C VAL A 86 5.44 7.81 16.24
N GLU A 87 6.50 8.17 16.96
CA GLU A 87 6.54 9.43 17.72
C GLU A 87 6.43 10.66 16.82
N GLN A 88 7.15 10.68 15.67
CA GLN A 88 7.09 11.82 14.76
C GLN A 88 5.73 11.95 14.09
N THR A 89 5.15 10.84 13.64
CA THR A 89 3.87 10.86 12.90
C THR A 89 2.68 11.17 13.80
N GLU A 90 2.71 10.78 15.08
CA GLU A 90 1.72 11.22 16.07
C GLU A 90 1.71 12.75 16.25
N LYS A 91 2.89 13.41 16.22
CA LYS A 91 2.98 14.88 16.32
C LYS A 91 2.36 15.61 15.14
N LEU A 92 2.30 14.96 13.97
CA LEU A 92 1.70 15.53 12.76
C LEU A 92 0.17 15.52 12.78
N GLY A 93 -0.43 14.68 13.62
CA GLY A 93 -1.88 14.55 13.74
C GLY A 93 -2.47 13.65 12.66
N TYR A 94 -2.77 12.42 13.05
CA TYR A 94 -3.50 11.48 12.22
C TYR A 94 -4.96 11.91 12.03
N SER A 95 -5.42 11.95 10.78
CA SER A 95 -6.81 12.27 10.43
C SER A 95 -7.50 11.13 9.69
N PHE A 96 -8.82 11.16 9.58
CA PHE A 96 -9.57 10.27 8.69
C PHE A 96 -9.82 10.98 7.34
N TRP A 97 -9.98 10.22 6.25
CA TRP A 97 -10.24 10.80 4.92
C TRP A 97 -11.67 11.27 4.72
N ASP A 98 -12.61 10.91 5.61
CA ASP A 98 -13.95 11.50 5.65
C ASP A 98 -14.03 12.51 6.80
N PRO A 99 -14.00 13.83 6.52
CA PRO A 99 -13.98 14.87 7.54
C PRO A 99 -15.32 14.99 8.29
N LYS A 100 -16.41 14.36 7.80
CA LYS A 100 -17.72 14.37 8.47
C LYS A 100 -17.84 13.32 9.56
N HIS A 101 -16.95 12.33 9.56
CA HIS A 101 -16.91 11.26 10.54
C HIS A 101 -15.54 11.28 11.24
N GLU A 102 -15.47 11.90 12.41
CA GLU A 102 -14.25 11.88 13.25
C GLU A 102 -13.89 10.46 13.69
N ASN A 103 -14.88 9.56 13.67
CA ASN A 103 -14.74 8.15 13.98
C ASN A 103 -15.08 7.29 12.76
N PRO A 104 -14.20 6.38 12.35
CA PRO A 104 -14.47 5.46 11.25
C PRO A 104 -15.43 4.35 11.69
N GLU A 105 -16.71 4.66 11.83
CA GLU A 105 -17.79 3.67 11.91
C GLU A 105 -18.10 3.10 10.50
N ASN A 106 -17.06 2.86 9.72
CA ASN A 106 -17.16 2.21 8.42
C ASN A 106 -16.82 0.74 8.63
N ASP A 107 -17.72 -0.16 8.22
CA ASP A 107 -17.58 -1.61 8.31
C ASP A 107 -16.48 -2.18 7.39
N PHE A 108 -15.95 -1.36 6.49
CA PHE A 108 -14.93 -1.70 5.51
C PHE A 108 -13.51 -1.22 5.86
N ARG A 109 -13.30 0.05 6.24
CA ARG A 109 -11.95 0.59 6.54
C ARG A 109 -11.94 1.71 7.57
N SER A 110 -10.97 1.66 8.47
CA SER A 110 -10.95 2.57 9.62
C SER A 110 -9.58 3.15 10.01
N ALA A 111 -8.62 3.15 9.09
CA ALA A 111 -7.30 3.71 9.33
C ALA A 111 -7.35 5.25 9.40
N TYR A 112 -6.68 5.84 10.38
CA TYR A 112 -6.28 7.24 10.30
C TYR A 112 -4.95 7.32 9.58
N THR A 113 -4.75 8.31 8.71
CA THR A 113 -3.54 8.36 7.87
C THR A 113 -2.86 9.73 7.85
N VAL A 114 -1.54 9.69 7.65
CA VAL A 114 -0.66 10.80 7.28
C VAL A 114 0.12 10.36 6.04
N GLU A 115 0.13 11.18 5.00
CA GLU A 115 0.84 10.90 3.75
C GLU A 115 2.09 11.77 3.67
N VAL A 116 3.25 11.16 3.38
CA VAL A 116 4.53 11.86 3.33
C VAL A 116 5.31 11.44 2.08
N MET A 117 5.80 12.40 1.31
CA MET A 117 6.84 12.19 0.30
C MET A 117 8.19 12.03 1.00
N HIS A 118 8.64 10.79 1.19
CA HIS A 118 9.85 10.44 1.96
C HIS A 118 10.83 9.56 1.16
N GLN A 119 11.57 10.20 0.25
CA GLN A 119 12.52 9.49 -0.60
C GLN A 119 13.64 8.81 0.21
N GLN A 120 14.14 9.46 1.27
CA GLN A 120 15.24 8.92 2.08
C GLN A 120 14.85 7.61 2.78
N LEU A 121 13.64 7.55 3.36
CA LEU A 121 13.14 6.34 4.01
C LEU A 121 12.82 5.27 2.96
N ALA A 122 12.22 5.62 1.83
CA ALA A 122 11.98 4.67 0.74
C ALA A 122 13.28 4.05 0.21
N ASP A 123 14.32 4.85 -0.02
CA ASP A 123 15.63 4.37 -0.45
C ASP A 123 16.30 3.46 0.59
N LEU A 124 16.13 3.77 1.88
CA LEU A 124 16.63 2.93 2.96
C LEU A 124 15.92 1.57 3.01
N VAL A 125 14.58 1.57 2.98
CA VAL A 125 13.79 0.33 2.96
C VAL A 125 14.17 -0.50 1.74
N TRP A 126 14.26 0.11 0.56
CA TRP A 126 14.73 -0.54 -0.65
C TRP A 126 16.14 -1.14 -0.48
N LYS A 127 17.10 -0.38 0.06
CA LYS A 127 18.46 -0.86 0.32
C LYS A 127 18.47 -2.10 1.23
N ARG A 128 17.57 -2.16 2.21
CA ARG A 128 17.47 -3.27 3.17
C ARG A 128 16.73 -4.49 2.60
N CYS A 129 15.72 -4.28 1.75
CA CYS A 129 14.92 -5.37 1.21
C CYS A 129 15.35 -5.89 -0.17
N ARG A 130 16.11 -5.12 -0.97
CA ARG A 130 16.43 -5.43 -2.39
C ARG A 130 16.87 -6.87 -2.63
N ARG A 131 17.80 -7.41 -1.84
CA ARG A 131 18.35 -8.77 -2.02
C ARG A 131 17.29 -9.87 -1.90
N PHE A 132 16.19 -9.57 -1.21
CA PHE A 132 15.07 -10.48 -1.01
C PHE A 132 13.99 -10.31 -2.07
N VAL A 133 13.92 -9.16 -2.75
CA VAL A 133 12.86 -8.89 -3.75
C VAL A 133 13.38 -8.93 -5.19
N GLU A 134 14.69 -8.95 -5.42
CA GLU A 134 15.32 -9.03 -6.75
C GLU A 134 14.81 -10.19 -7.63
N LYS A 135 14.20 -11.23 -7.04
CA LYS A 135 13.59 -12.36 -7.76
C LYS A 135 12.12 -12.18 -8.13
N ALA A 136 11.47 -11.12 -7.67
CA ALA A 136 10.07 -10.81 -7.96
C ALA A 136 9.92 -10.15 -9.36
N VAL A 137 10.54 -10.77 -10.36
CA VAL A 137 10.40 -10.35 -11.76
C VAL A 137 9.08 -10.90 -12.29
N VAL A 138 8.23 -10.01 -12.77
CA VAL A 138 6.89 -10.36 -13.25
C VAL A 138 6.87 -10.23 -14.76
N ASN A 139 6.40 -11.27 -15.46
CA ASN A 139 6.18 -11.23 -16.90
C ASN A 139 4.67 -11.29 -17.11
N ILE A 140 4.10 -10.20 -17.61
CA ILE A 140 2.67 -10.11 -17.90
C ILE A 140 2.51 -10.29 -19.41
N PRO A 141 1.92 -11.40 -19.86
CA PRO A 141 1.71 -11.65 -21.28
C PRO A 141 0.64 -10.71 -21.84
N ASP A 142 0.61 -10.57 -23.17
CA ASP A 142 -0.52 -9.96 -23.88
C ASP A 142 -1.65 -10.99 -24.00
N ASP A 143 -2.26 -11.33 -22.88
CA ASP A 143 -3.29 -12.37 -22.75
C ASP A 143 -4.38 -11.93 -21.78
N PRO A 144 -5.59 -11.57 -22.26
CA PRO A 144 -6.72 -11.20 -21.42
C PRO A 144 -7.17 -12.26 -20.41
N ASP A 145 -6.77 -13.52 -20.58
CA ASP A 145 -7.09 -14.60 -19.65
C ASP A 145 -6.03 -14.75 -18.52
N ASP A 146 -4.90 -14.04 -18.58
CA ASP A 146 -3.91 -14.03 -17.49
C ASP A 146 -4.46 -13.27 -16.28
N PRO A 147 -4.38 -13.83 -15.05
CA PRO A 147 -4.96 -13.20 -13.86
C PRO A 147 -4.33 -11.87 -13.47
N ASN A 148 -3.14 -11.55 -14.00
CA ASN A 148 -2.43 -10.30 -13.79
C ASN A 148 -2.46 -9.39 -15.02
N TYR A 149 -3.24 -9.70 -16.07
CA TYR A 149 -3.32 -8.87 -17.26
C TYR A 149 -4.10 -7.58 -17.04
N GLU A 150 -3.49 -6.47 -17.43
CA GLU A 150 -4.17 -5.20 -17.70
C GLU A 150 -3.57 -4.58 -18.98
N VAL A 151 -4.38 -3.84 -19.74
CA VAL A 151 -4.02 -3.32 -21.08
C VAL A 151 -2.69 -2.54 -21.08
N ASP A 152 -2.35 -1.86 -19.99
CA ASP A 152 -1.18 -0.97 -19.90
C ASP A 152 0.00 -1.56 -19.09
N ILE A 153 -0.01 -2.87 -18.79
CA ILE A 153 1.06 -3.53 -18.02
C ILE A 153 1.69 -4.75 -18.69
N VAL A 154 1.33 -5.04 -19.94
CA VAL A 154 2.01 -6.10 -20.72
C VAL A 154 3.51 -5.85 -20.77
N GLY A 155 4.29 -6.87 -20.44
CA GLY A 155 5.75 -6.84 -20.52
C GLY A 155 6.44 -7.44 -19.30
N ARG A 156 7.74 -7.17 -19.21
CA ARG A 156 8.61 -7.66 -18.14
C ARG A 156 8.92 -6.54 -17.15
N TRP A 157 8.53 -6.76 -15.89
CA TRP A 157 8.71 -5.82 -14.79
C TRP A 157 9.78 -6.30 -13.84
N GLU A 158 10.73 -5.42 -13.53
CA GLU A 158 11.79 -5.65 -12.56
C GLU A 158 11.60 -4.73 -11.34
N PRO A 159 11.77 -5.26 -10.12
CA PRO A 159 11.80 -4.44 -8.92
C PRO A 159 12.89 -3.36 -9.00
N CYS A 160 12.51 -2.09 -8.84
CA CYS A 160 13.43 -0.97 -9.00
C CYS A 160 13.49 0.00 -7.80
N GLY A 161 12.65 -0.17 -6.78
CA GLY A 161 12.58 0.74 -5.64
C GLY A 161 11.33 0.55 -4.79
N VAL A 162 11.24 1.35 -3.73
CA VAL A 162 10.01 1.58 -2.95
C VAL A 162 9.43 2.93 -3.35
N LEU A 163 8.11 3.03 -3.42
CA LEU A 163 7.43 4.29 -3.72
C LEU A 163 7.73 5.33 -2.62
N SER A 164 8.13 6.54 -2.99
CA SER A 164 8.47 7.59 -2.02
C SER A 164 7.26 8.24 -1.37
N LYS A 165 6.06 8.09 -1.93
CA LYS A 165 4.82 8.47 -1.27
C LYS A 165 4.45 7.41 -0.22
N LEU A 166 4.85 7.62 1.02
CA LEU A 166 4.60 6.71 2.14
C LEU A 166 3.27 7.06 2.84
N LEU A 167 2.47 6.04 3.13
CA LEU A 167 1.19 6.15 3.82
C LEU A 167 1.32 5.65 5.25
N PHE A 168 1.65 6.53 6.18
CA PHE A 168 1.59 6.16 7.58
C PHE A 168 0.13 5.98 7.99
N ALA A 169 -0.23 4.80 8.47
CA ALA A 169 -1.58 4.47 8.91
C ALA A 169 -1.59 4.03 10.37
N ARG A 170 -2.60 4.50 11.09
CA ARG A 170 -2.84 4.22 12.50
C ARG A 170 -4.25 3.68 12.69
N TYR A 171 -4.35 2.54 13.35
CA TYR A 171 -5.59 1.90 13.76
C TYR A 171 -5.72 1.98 15.27
N LEU A 172 -6.90 2.38 15.72
CA LEU A 172 -7.30 2.42 17.14
C LEU A 172 -8.25 1.25 17.43
N GLU A 173 -8.76 1.19 18.65
CA GLU A 173 -9.59 0.08 19.14
C GLU A 173 -10.66 -0.36 18.13
N GLY A 174 -10.59 -1.65 17.76
CA GLY A 174 -11.47 -2.31 16.80
C GLY A 174 -11.26 -1.87 15.35
N GLY A 175 -10.20 -1.12 15.07
CA GLY A 175 -9.92 -0.61 13.74
C GLY A 175 -9.38 -1.70 12.83
N HIS A 176 -9.78 -1.69 11.56
CA HIS A 176 -9.55 -2.77 10.61
C HIS A 176 -9.52 -2.26 9.16
N PHE A 177 -9.22 -3.19 8.25
CA PHE A 177 -9.47 -3.03 6.83
C PHE A 177 -9.96 -4.38 6.29
N ALA A 178 -11.24 -4.44 5.95
CA ALA A 178 -11.93 -5.62 5.42
C ALA A 178 -11.23 -6.19 4.17
N PRO A 179 -11.46 -7.47 3.81
CA PRO A 179 -10.78 -8.10 2.70
C PRO A 179 -10.86 -7.30 1.39
N HIS A 180 -9.70 -7.06 0.77
CA HIS A 180 -9.54 -6.31 -0.46
C HIS A 180 -8.27 -6.73 -1.21
N THR A 181 -8.15 -6.28 -2.46
CA THR A 181 -6.89 -6.23 -3.22
C THR A 181 -6.46 -4.78 -3.35
N ASP A 182 -5.16 -4.56 -3.54
CA ASP A 182 -4.60 -3.22 -3.70
C ASP A 182 -4.55 -2.79 -5.16
N GLY A 183 -4.64 -1.48 -5.35
CA GLY A 183 -4.40 -0.84 -6.64
C GLY A 183 -2.92 -0.59 -6.91
N THR A 184 -2.63 -0.14 -8.13
CA THR A 184 -1.30 0.32 -8.52
C THR A 184 -1.16 1.85 -8.40
N SER A 185 0.02 2.31 -8.00
CA SER A 185 0.45 3.70 -8.13
C SER A 185 1.33 3.85 -9.35
N ILE A 186 0.89 4.65 -10.32
CA ILE A 186 1.62 4.92 -11.57
C ILE A 186 2.55 6.11 -11.35
N VAL A 187 3.86 5.89 -11.50
CA VAL A 187 4.87 6.96 -11.42
C VAL A 187 5.13 7.54 -12.81
N ASP A 188 5.37 6.68 -13.78
CA ASP A 188 5.50 7.02 -15.20
C ASP A 188 5.22 5.78 -16.07
N PHE A 189 5.46 5.90 -17.38
CA PHE A 189 5.25 4.82 -18.34
C PHE A 189 5.97 3.52 -17.99
N SER A 190 7.15 3.62 -17.36
CA SER A 190 8.05 2.50 -17.06
C SER A 190 8.14 2.13 -15.58
N ARG A 191 7.47 2.88 -14.70
CA ARG A 191 7.54 2.68 -13.25
C ARG A 191 6.15 2.76 -12.62
N ARG A 192 5.78 1.71 -11.90
CA ARG A 192 4.55 1.61 -11.10
C ARG A 192 4.71 0.59 -9.98
N THR A 193 3.79 0.60 -9.01
CA THR A 193 3.77 -0.43 -7.96
C THR A 193 3.04 -1.68 -8.44
N LEU A 194 3.67 -2.85 -8.33
CA LEU A 194 3.02 -4.15 -8.55
C LEU A 194 2.88 -4.94 -7.25
N TYR A 195 3.87 -4.78 -6.35
CA TYR A 195 3.83 -5.33 -5.01
C TYR A 195 3.51 -4.23 -3.99
N THR A 196 2.67 -4.57 -3.02
CA THR A 196 2.51 -3.81 -1.79
C THR A 196 3.60 -4.21 -0.81
N GLY A 197 4.18 -3.23 -0.11
CA GLY A 197 5.07 -3.44 1.03
C GLY A 197 4.47 -2.78 2.27
N LEU A 198 3.85 -3.57 3.14
CA LEU A 198 3.22 -3.13 4.38
C LEU A 198 4.19 -3.33 5.54
N LEU A 199 4.63 -2.25 6.17
CA LEU A 199 5.67 -2.30 7.22
C LEU A 199 5.07 -1.98 8.58
N TYR A 200 5.03 -2.96 9.49
CA TYR A 200 4.61 -2.75 10.87
C TYR A 200 5.67 -1.96 11.64
N ILE A 201 5.23 -0.90 12.33
CA ILE A 201 6.12 -0.05 13.15
C ILE A 201 5.76 -0.05 14.64
N ASN A 202 4.95 -1.02 15.08
CA ASN A 202 4.76 -1.39 16.47
C ASN A 202 4.45 -2.89 16.59
N ASP A 203 4.50 -3.43 17.81
CA ASP A 203 3.99 -4.76 18.09
C ASP A 203 2.50 -4.70 18.45
N CYS A 204 1.81 -5.77 18.09
CA CYS A 204 0.49 -6.08 18.59
C CYS A 204 0.51 -7.45 19.30
N ALA A 205 -0.50 -7.72 20.14
CA ALA A 205 -0.68 -9.06 20.70
C ALA A 205 -0.96 -10.08 19.58
N PRO A 206 -0.63 -11.38 19.76
CA PRO A 206 -0.96 -12.39 18.76
C PRO A 206 -2.46 -12.38 18.40
N GLY A 207 -2.77 -12.24 17.11
CA GLY A 207 -4.14 -12.17 16.60
C GLY A 207 -4.80 -10.79 16.73
N ASP A 208 -4.08 -9.77 17.16
CA ASP A 208 -4.51 -8.36 17.20
C ASP A 208 -3.81 -7.61 16.06
N GLY A 209 -4.57 -7.15 15.06
CA GLY A 209 -4.02 -6.33 13.97
C GLY A 209 -3.16 -7.07 12.93
N ASP A 210 -3.13 -8.39 12.92
CA ASP A 210 -2.51 -9.20 11.87
C ASP A 210 -3.00 -8.83 10.47
N THR A 211 -2.17 -9.06 9.45
CA THR A 211 -2.61 -9.06 8.04
C THR A 211 -2.91 -10.50 7.60
N LYS A 212 -4.18 -10.78 7.32
CA LYS A 212 -4.64 -12.11 6.86
C LYS A 212 -4.64 -12.18 5.35
N PHE A 213 -4.23 -13.32 4.82
CA PHE A 213 -4.24 -13.65 3.41
C PHE A 213 -5.25 -14.76 3.14
N TYR A 214 -5.99 -14.63 2.05
CA TYR A 214 -7.03 -15.56 1.68
C TYR A 214 -6.68 -16.32 0.40
N CYS A 215 -7.12 -17.57 0.30
CA CYS A 215 -7.12 -18.28 -0.97
C CYS A 215 -8.13 -17.66 -1.96
N ASP A 216 -7.94 -17.91 -3.25
CA ASP A 216 -8.79 -17.34 -4.32
C ASP A 216 -10.28 -17.68 -4.19
N ALA A 217 -10.64 -18.81 -3.56
CA ALA A 217 -12.04 -19.17 -3.34
C ALA A 217 -12.81 -18.10 -2.55
N GLN A 218 -12.14 -17.27 -1.75
CA GLN A 218 -12.77 -16.17 -1.02
C GLN A 218 -13.20 -15.01 -1.92
N LYS A 219 -12.57 -14.81 -3.09
CA LYS A 219 -12.91 -13.72 -4.02
C LYS A 219 -14.33 -13.83 -4.59
N GLU A 220 -14.84 -15.06 -4.67
CA GLU A 220 -16.20 -15.38 -5.17
C GLU A 220 -17.27 -15.37 -4.06
N LEU A 221 -16.89 -15.02 -2.82
CA LEU A 221 -17.77 -15.07 -1.67
C LEU A 221 -18.00 -13.67 -1.10
N GLU A 222 -19.24 -13.42 -0.67
CA GLU A 222 -19.58 -12.21 0.05
C GLU A 222 -18.83 -12.13 1.40
N LEU A 223 -18.50 -10.90 1.80
CA LEU A 223 -17.95 -10.64 3.12
C LEU A 223 -19.06 -10.67 4.17
N GLU A 224 -18.75 -11.21 5.35
CA GLU A 224 -19.71 -11.34 6.45
C GLU A 224 -19.33 -10.42 7.62
N PRO A 225 -20.31 -9.85 8.35
CA PRO A 225 -20.05 -9.07 9.54
C PRO A 225 -19.58 -10.00 10.68
N ARG A 226 -18.26 -10.16 10.82
CA ARG A 226 -17.65 -11.07 11.81
C ARG A 226 -16.91 -10.35 12.92
N GLY A 227 -16.58 -9.07 12.74
CA GLY A 227 -15.86 -8.30 13.75
C GLY A 227 -16.71 -7.96 14.98
N PRO A 228 -16.08 -7.55 16.09
CA PRO A 228 -16.76 -7.25 17.36
C PRO A 228 -17.79 -6.11 17.26
N ARG A 229 -17.72 -5.27 16.23
CA ARG A 229 -18.65 -4.18 15.91
C ARG A 229 -19.38 -4.39 14.57
N GLY A 230 -19.39 -5.62 14.05
CA GLY A 230 -19.99 -5.95 12.76
C GLY A 230 -19.10 -5.64 11.55
N GLN A 231 -17.79 -5.48 11.75
CA GLN A 231 -16.83 -5.30 10.66
C GLN A 231 -16.87 -6.49 9.67
N LEU A 232 -16.75 -6.19 8.38
CA LEU A 232 -16.72 -7.18 7.32
C LEU A 232 -15.39 -7.95 7.32
N SER A 233 -15.48 -9.27 7.16
CA SER A 233 -14.33 -10.17 7.07
C SER A 233 -14.65 -11.38 6.19
N GLY A 234 -13.60 -12.07 5.73
CA GLY A 234 -13.71 -13.28 4.94
C GLY A 234 -14.07 -14.49 5.81
N ARG A 235 -14.15 -15.67 5.20
CA ARG A 235 -14.38 -16.91 5.93
C ARG A 235 -13.08 -17.41 6.57
N PRO A 236 -13.07 -17.75 7.88
CA PRO A 236 -11.86 -18.22 8.55
C PRO A 236 -11.19 -19.43 7.89
N GLU A 237 -11.99 -20.34 7.32
CA GLU A 237 -11.50 -21.53 6.61
C GLU A 237 -10.76 -21.22 5.30
N ASN A 238 -10.92 -20.01 4.75
CA ASN A 238 -10.24 -19.57 3.55
C ASN A 238 -8.95 -18.77 3.84
N VAL A 239 -8.62 -18.54 5.13
CA VAL A 239 -7.37 -17.88 5.51
C VAL A 239 -6.21 -18.86 5.34
N VAL A 240 -5.29 -18.56 4.42
CA VAL A 240 -4.09 -19.38 4.18
C VAL A 240 -2.93 -18.99 5.08
N PHE A 241 -2.88 -17.72 5.49
CA PHE A 241 -1.83 -17.21 6.35
C PHE A 241 -2.26 -15.95 7.11
N SER A 242 -1.69 -15.75 8.30
CA SER A 242 -1.86 -14.54 9.10
C SER A 242 -0.48 -14.00 9.47
N ALA A 243 -0.10 -12.88 8.89
CA ALA A 243 1.14 -12.18 9.24
C ALA A 243 0.93 -11.41 10.54
N GLN A 244 1.60 -11.82 11.60
CA GLN A 244 1.50 -11.14 12.89
C GLN A 244 2.03 -9.70 12.80
N CYS A 245 1.29 -8.76 13.39
CA CYS A 245 1.74 -7.38 13.63
C CYS A 245 2.95 -7.38 14.59
N GLN A 246 4.15 -7.30 14.02
CA GLN A 246 5.42 -7.33 14.73
C GLN A 246 6.27 -6.15 14.24
N ARG A 247 6.80 -5.34 15.14
CA ARG A 247 7.59 -4.15 14.76
C ARG A 247 8.77 -4.54 13.87
N GLY A 248 9.02 -3.74 12.84
CA GLY A 248 10.10 -3.96 11.89
C GLY A 248 9.85 -5.07 10.86
N ARG A 249 8.72 -5.79 10.94
CA ARG A 249 8.30 -6.74 9.89
C ARG A 249 7.66 -6.00 8.72
N MET A 250 8.16 -6.28 7.52
CA MET A 250 7.51 -5.87 6.27
C MET A 250 6.86 -7.07 5.60
N VAL A 251 5.57 -6.98 5.30
CA VAL A 251 4.85 -7.96 4.50
C VAL A 251 4.82 -7.46 3.05
N VAL A 252 5.22 -8.31 2.12
CA VAL A 252 5.30 -7.99 0.69
C VAL A 252 4.42 -8.96 -0.08
N PHE A 253 3.53 -8.45 -0.93
CA PHE A 253 2.60 -9.28 -1.69
C PHE A 253 2.17 -8.61 -2.99
N TYR A 254 1.77 -9.39 -3.99
CA TYR A 254 1.32 -8.87 -5.28
C TYR A 254 -0.04 -8.17 -5.13
N GLY A 255 -0.07 -6.86 -5.34
CA GLY A 255 -1.16 -6.00 -4.89
C GLY A 255 -2.51 -6.30 -5.55
N SER A 256 -2.53 -6.48 -6.87
CA SER A 256 -3.78 -6.59 -7.63
C SER A 256 -4.44 -7.98 -7.58
N SER A 257 -3.71 -9.02 -7.16
CA SER A 257 -4.23 -10.40 -7.15
C SER A 257 -4.31 -11.02 -5.74
N VAL A 258 -3.56 -10.55 -4.75
CA VAL A 258 -3.57 -11.14 -3.41
C VAL A 258 -4.67 -10.50 -2.55
N LEU A 259 -5.73 -11.28 -2.27
CA LEU A 259 -6.81 -10.87 -1.36
C LEU A 259 -6.34 -10.92 0.10
N HIS A 260 -6.41 -9.79 0.79
CA HIS A 260 -5.91 -9.67 2.16
C HIS A 260 -6.77 -8.74 3.02
N GLU A 261 -6.64 -8.87 4.34
CA GLU A 261 -7.39 -8.10 5.34
C GLU A 261 -6.43 -7.61 6.43
N GLY A 262 -6.59 -6.35 6.85
CA GLY A 262 -6.06 -5.88 8.12
C GLY A 262 -7.04 -6.23 9.23
N SER A 263 -6.75 -7.27 10.01
CA SER A 263 -7.62 -7.70 11.10
C SER A 263 -7.77 -6.60 12.17
N TRP A 264 -8.82 -6.70 12.97
CA TRP A 264 -9.10 -5.73 14.02
C TRP A 264 -7.91 -5.59 14.97
N ALA A 265 -7.57 -4.34 15.27
CA ALA A 265 -6.46 -3.99 16.14
C ALA A 265 -6.95 -3.21 17.36
N SER A 266 -6.29 -3.42 18.49
CA SER A 266 -6.41 -2.55 19.66
C SER A 266 -5.62 -1.26 19.43
N LYS A 267 -4.40 -1.39 18.89
CA LYS A 267 -3.56 -0.28 18.45
C LYS A 267 -2.50 -0.78 17.46
N LYS A 268 -2.50 -0.25 16.24
CA LYS A 268 -1.56 -0.67 15.18
C LYS A 268 -1.10 0.52 14.35
N TYR A 269 0.17 0.49 13.97
CA TYR A 269 0.82 1.45 13.10
C TYR A 269 1.52 0.70 11.97
N ILE A 270 1.29 1.16 10.75
CA ILE A 270 1.94 0.65 9.55
C ILE A 270 2.38 1.81 8.65
N ILE A 271 3.28 1.50 7.72
CA ILE A 271 3.61 2.31 6.55
C ILE A 271 3.19 1.52 5.30
#